data_AF-A0A818DE74-F1
#
_entry.id   AF-A0A818DE74-F1
#
_cell.length_a   1.000
_cell.length_b   1.000
_cell.length_c   1.000
_cell.angle_alpha   90.00
_cell.angle_beta   90.00
_cell.angle_gamma   90.00
#
_symmetry.space_group_name_H-M   'P 1'
#
loop_
_entity.id
_entity.type
_entity.pdbx_description
1 polymer ?
#
loop_
_entity_poly.entity_id
_entity_poly.type
_entity_poly.pdbx_seq_one_letter_code
_entity_poly.pdbx_strand_id
1 'polypeptide(L)'
;MIMLLIGLINGILSILIFKRKSSQEVGCGIYLFASSITSISIVILFSLKFWFLMYSYRDVFGKRIILFSNCMIIEPLLKLLLYIDNWLNGCVASERAFSVFKGISFSKSKSRTMAKWIISSVVIINIILLCPQIFYLNLFDDLKEERTWCVVLYSSLLNTYSSSIVFFHFFAPFLLNLFSAIFIIIGTARQRFLMKTEHRFTNHFKSKLKQHKHLLISPIILVILSLPRLIISYTLNCKKSSEYFWLFLFGYFISFMPSVLMCFVFVLPSVTYKKEFQQVLLCIQQHFSLIKIYFIRQ
;
A
#
# COMPACT_ATOMS: atom_id res chain seq x y z
N MET A 1 1.72 -10.33 15.85
CA MET A 1 0.76 -11.43 15.56
C MET A 1 -0.62 -10.91 15.15
N ILE A 2 -1.23 -9.98 15.90
CA ILE A 2 -2.55 -9.41 15.52
C ILE A 2 -2.53 -8.78 14.12
N MET A 3 -1.52 -7.95 13.80
CA MET A 3 -1.36 -7.38 12.45
C MET A 3 -1.18 -8.43 11.35
N LEU A 4 -0.56 -9.58 11.65
CA LEU A 4 -0.41 -10.68 10.70
C LEU A 4 -1.78 -11.29 10.38
N LEU A 5 -2.56 -11.61 11.41
CA LEU A 5 -3.90 -12.19 11.25
C LEU A 5 -4.83 -11.24 10.49
N ILE A 6 -4.93 -9.99 10.94
CA ILE A 6 -5.78 -8.97 10.30
C ILE A 6 -5.31 -8.72 8.86
N GLY A 7 -4.00 -8.56 8.65
CA GLY A 7 -3.42 -8.29 7.34
C GLY A 7 -3.62 -9.43 6.35
N LEU A 8 -3.46 -10.69 6.78
CA LEU A 8 -3.70 -11.86 5.93
C LEU A 8 -5.18 -11.99 5.56
N ILE A 9 -6.09 -11.87 6.54
CA ILE A 9 -7.54 -11.94 6.28
C ILE A 9 -7.96 -10.85 5.28
N ASN A 10 -7.57 -9.60 5.54
CA ASN A 10 -7.90 -8.48 4.66
C ASN A 10 -7.26 -8.63 3.28
N GLY A 11 -6.01 -9.07 3.21
CA GLY A 11 -5.29 -9.29 1.96
C GLY A 11 -5.94 -10.38 1.10
N ILE A 12 -6.25 -11.54 1.69
CA ILE A 12 -6.88 -12.67 1.00
C ILE A 12 -8.26 -12.26 0.47
N LEU A 13 -9.09 -11.64 1.31
CA LEU A 13 -10.41 -11.14 0.89
C LEU A 13 -10.29 -10.16 -0.26
N SER A 14 -9.32 -9.24 -0.19
CA SER A 14 -9.10 -8.26 -1.25
C SER A 14 -8.63 -8.90 -2.56
N ILE A 15 -7.77 -9.93 -2.51
CA ILE A 15 -7.39 -10.71 -3.70
C ILE A 15 -8.62 -11.35 -4.33
N LEU A 16 -9.48 -12.00 -3.54
CA LEU A 16 -10.69 -12.65 -4.04
C LEU A 16 -11.63 -11.65 -4.74
N ILE A 17 -11.76 -10.43 -4.20
CA ILE A 17 -12.60 -9.37 -4.77
C ILE A 17 -11.98 -8.80 -6.06
N PHE A 18 -10.70 -8.44 -6.03
CA PHE A 18 -10.03 -7.77 -7.16
C PHE A 18 -9.63 -8.71 -8.29
N LYS A 19 -9.63 -10.04 -8.06
CA LYS A 19 -9.47 -11.05 -9.11
C LYS A 19 -10.69 -11.16 -10.02
N ARG A 20 -11.88 -10.77 -9.56
CA ARG A 20 -13.12 -10.87 -10.34
C ARG A 20 -13.10 -9.93 -11.55
N LYS A 21 -13.71 -10.39 -12.66
CA LYS A 21 -13.75 -9.64 -13.93
C LYS A 21 -14.43 -8.26 -13.79
N SER A 22 -15.49 -8.17 -12.99
CA SER A 22 -16.22 -6.92 -12.70
C SER A 22 -15.32 -5.87 -12.03
N SER A 23 -14.46 -6.30 -11.10
CA SER A 23 -13.49 -5.42 -10.44
C SER A 23 -12.40 -4.90 -11.40
N GLN A 24 -12.03 -5.69 -12.41
CA GLN A 24 -10.95 -5.39 -13.37
C GLN A 24 -11.43 -4.74 -14.68
N GLU A 25 -12.66 -4.23 -14.73
CA GLU A 25 -13.17 -3.50 -15.89
C GLU A 25 -12.36 -2.24 -16.20
N VAL A 26 -11.69 -1.67 -15.20
CA VAL A 26 -10.90 -0.42 -15.30
C VAL A 26 -9.53 -0.65 -14.68
N GLY A 27 -8.52 0.10 -15.13
CA GLY A 27 -7.15 0.03 -14.63
C GLY A 27 -7.02 0.10 -13.10
N CYS A 28 -7.89 0.88 -12.44
CA CYS A 28 -7.98 0.97 -10.98
C CYS A 28 -8.08 -0.41 -10.29
N GLY A 29 -8.86 -1.34 -10.83
CA GLY A 29 -8.99 -2.68 -10.25
C GLY A 29 -7.75 -3.55 -10.42
N ILE A 30 -6.98 -3.33 -11.49
CA ILE A 30 -5.72 -4.03 -11.73
C ILE A 30 -4.64 -3.51 -10.77
N TYR A 31 -4.56 -2.20 -10.56
CA TYR A 31 -3.65 -1.63 -9.56
C TYR A 31 -3.96 -2.16 -8.16
N LEU A 32 -5.25 -2.23 -7.78
CA LEU A 32 -5.69 -2.77 -6.49
C LEU A 32 -5.44 -4.28 -6.35
N PHE A 33 -5.51 -5.03 -7.44
CA PHE A 33 -5.12 -6.44 -7.45
C PHE A 33 -3.60 -6.61 -7.26
N ALA A 34 -2.78 -5.79 -7.90
CA ALA A 34 -1.34 -5.81 -7.65
C ALA A 34 -1.00 -5.40 -6.21
N SER A 35 -1.65 -4.34 -5.70
CA SER A 35 -1.47 -3.84 -4.33
C SER A 35 -1.90 -4.86 -3.27
N SER A 36 -2.92 -5.68 -3.53
CA SER A 36 -3.35 -6.73 -2.59
C SER A 36 -2.30 -7.84 -2.45
N ILE A 37 -1.65 -8.22 -3.56
CA ILE A 37 -0.56 -9.19 -3.55
C ILE A 37 0.64 -8.61 -2.79
N THR A 38 1.06 -7.38 -3.10
CA THR A 38 2.18 -6.73 -2.40
C THR A 38 1.89 -6.55 -0.92
N SER A 39 0.67 -6.20 -0.55
CA SER A 39 0.24 -6.05 0.85
C SER A 39 0.36 -7.35 1.65
N ILE A 40 -0.03 -8.51 1.08
CA ILE A 40 0.18 -9.80 1.74
C ILE A 40 1.66 -10.08 1.93
N SER A 41 2.48 -9.88 0.89
CA SER A 41 3.93 -10.09 0.96
C SER A 41 4.57 -9.19 2.02
N ILE A 42 4.16 -7.92 2.12
CA ILE A 42 4.60 -6.97 3.16
C ILE A 42 4.28 -7.51 4.55
N VAL A 43 3.04 -7.94 4.79
CA VAL A 43 2.60 -8.42 6.11
C VAL A 43 3.36 -9.68 6.54
N ILE A 44 3.61 -10.60 5.60
CA ILE A 44 4.40 -11.81 5.84
C ILE A 44 5.86 -11.46 6.17
N LEU A 45 6.52 -10.67 5.32
CA LEU A 45 7.93 -10.28 5.51
C LEU A 45 8.13 -9.44 6.77
N PHE A 46 7.20 -8.54 7.07
CA PHE A 46 7.20 -7.77 8.30
C PHE A 46 7.13 -8.67 9.54
N SER A 47 6.29 -9.70 9.49
CA SER A 47 6.15 -10.66 10.58
C SER A 47 7.39 -11.56 10.70
N LEU A 48 7.98 -11.98 9.58
CA LEU A 48 9.26 -12.70 9.55
C LEU A 48 10.38 -11.86 10.16
N LYS A 49 10.48 -10.57 9.80
CA LYS A 49 11.44 -9.62 10.40
C LYS A 49 11.29 -9.57 11.92
N PHE A 50 10.06 -9.48 12.42
CA PHE A 50 9.80 -9.47 13.86
C PHE A 50 10.27 -10.76 14.54
N TRP A 51 9.97 -11.93 13.94
CA TRP A 51 10.44 -13.20 14.46
C TRP A 51 11.97 -13.30 14.45
N PHE A 52 12.64 -12.90 13.36
CA PHE A 52 14.10 -12.92 13.30
C PHE A 52 14.75 -12.02 14.34
N LEU A 53 14.16 -10.85 14.62
CA LEU A 53 14.65 -9.95 15.67
C LEU A 53 14.51 -10.61 17.06
N MET A 54 13.38 -11.28 17.33
CA MET A 54 13.18 -12.03 18.58
C MET A 54 14.13 -13.23 18.70
N TYR A 55 14.42 -13.93 17.61
CA TYR A 55 15.37 -15.04 17.59
C TYR A 55 16.81 -14.55 17.79
N SER A 56 17.18 -13.41 17.20
CA SER A 56 18.52 -12.83 17.33
C SER A 56 18.85 -12.35 18.75
N TYR A 57 17.83 -12.01 19.53
CA TYR A 57 17.99 -11.65 20.95
C TYR A 57 18.34 -12.86 21.83
N ARG A 58 17.93 -14.07 21.44
CA ARG A 58 18.31 -15.30 22.15
C ARG A 58 19.71 -15.72 21.67
N ASP A 59 20.59 -16.09 22.58
CA ASP A 59 21.96 -16.54 22.26
C ASP A 59 21.94 -17.95 21.65
N VAL A 60 21.43 -18.03 20.41
CA VAL A 60 21.20 -19.25 19.66
C VAL A 60 22.26 -19.36 18.56
N PHE A 61 22.76 -20.58 18.36
CA PHE A 61 23.68 -20.93 17.28
C PHE A 61 23.15 -20.41 15.93
N GLY A 62 23.96 -19.64 15.19
CA GLY A 62 23.55 -19.05 13.91
C GLY A 62 23.02 -17.60 13.95
N LYS A 63 23.09 -16.90 15.10
CA LYS A 63 22.73 -15.47 15.23
C LYS A 63 23.24 -14.58 14.09
N ARG A 64 24.51 -14.71 13.71
CA ARG A 64 25.13 -13.92 12.62
C ARG A 64 24.50 -14.19 11.25
N ILE A 65 24.15 -15.44 10.96
CA ILE A 65 23.51 -15.84 9.69
C ILE A 65 22.07 -15.31 9.63
N ILE A 66 21.35 -15.35 10.75
CA ILE A 66 20.00 -14.79 10.86
C ILE A 66 20.03 -13.27 10.64
N LEU A 67 20.94 -12.56 11.30
CA LEU A 67 21.12 -11.12 11.14
C LEU A 67 21.52 -10.74 9.71
N PHE A 68 22.45 -11.48 9.11
CA PHE A 68 22.86 -11.28 7.72
C PHE A 68 21.70 -11.48 6.75
N SER A 69 20.91 -12.55 6.91
CA SER A 69 19.77 -12.83 6.04
C SER A 69 18.68 -11.78 6.17
N ASN A 70 18.39 -11.33 7.39
CA ASN A 70 17.46 -10.23 7.63
C ASN A 70 17.95 -8.94 6.95
N CYS A 71 19.23 -8.60 7.13
CA CYS A 71 19.84 -7.42 6.54
C CYS A 71 19.81 -7.47 5.01
N MET A 72 20.39 -8.49 4.38
CA MET A 72 20.58 -8.53 2.92
C MET A 72 19.32 -8.83 2.11
N ILE A 73 18.33 -9.52 2.70
CA ILE A 73 17.15 -10.00 1.95
C ILE A 73 15.89 -9.31 2.43
N ILE A 74 15.57 -9.41 3.73
CA ILE A 74 14.27 -9.03 4.24
C ILE A 74 14.11 -7.52 4.24
N GLU A 75 15.12 -6.77 4.68
CA GLU A 75 15.03 -5.31 4.74
C GLU A 75 14.89 -4.68 3.34
N PRO A 76 15.74 -5.01 2.33
CA PRO A 76 15.57 -4.50 0.98
C PRO A 76 14.25 -4.92 0.35
N LEU A 77 13.84 -6.18 0.49
CA LEU A 77 12.62 -6.69 -0.11
C LEU A 77 11.37 -6.03 0.49
N LEU A 78 11.33 -5.89 1.82
CA LEU A 78 10.24 -5.20 2.51
C LEU A 78 10.17 -3.72 2.08
N LYS A 79 11.32 -3.06 1.96
CA LYS A 79 11.41 -1.67 1.51
C LYS A 79 10.94 -1.51 0.06
N LEU A 80 11.37 -2.40 -0.84
CA LEU A 80 10.94 -2.43 -2.25
C LEU A 80 9.42 -2.57 -2.37
N LEU A 81 8.84 -3.53 -1.65
CA LEU A 81 7.39 -3.79 -1.71
C LEU A 81 6.58 -2.61 -1.17
N LEU A 82 7.02 -1.98 -0.08
CA LEU A 82 6.38 -0.76 0.43
C LEU A 82 6.38 0.38 -0.60
N TYR A 83 7.49 0.53 -1.32
CA TYR A 83 7.60 1.55 -2.35
C TYR A 83 6.68 1.27 -3.54
N ILE A 84 6.65 0.04 -4.02
CA ILE A 84 5.71 -0.39 -5.06
C ILE A 84 4.26 -0.14 -4.59
N ASP A 85 3.91 -0.55 -3.37
CA ASP A 85 2.55 -0.37 -2.83
C ASP A 85 2.14 1.11 -2.77
N ASN A 86 3.01 1.99 -2.30
CA ASN A 86 2.76 3.43 -2.27
C ASN A 86 2.54 4.00 -3.68
N TRP A 87 3.36 3.63 -4.65
CA TRP A 87 3.20 4.06 -6.04
C TRP A 87 1.89 3.54 -6.63
N LEU A 88 1.54 2.27 -6.41
CA LEU A 88 0.26 1.71 -6.85
C LEU A 88 -0.93 2.45 -6.25
N ASN A 89 -0.86 2.81 -4.96
CA ASN A 89 -1.89 3.61 -4.29
C ASN A 89 -2.02 5.01 -4.94
N GLY A 90 -0.90 5.66 -5.27
CA GLY A 90 -0.89 6.90 -6.04
C GLY A 90 -1.48 6.76 -7.45
N CYS A 91 -1.19 5.65 -8.15
CA CYS A 91 -1.78 5.33 -9.46
C CYS A 91 -3.29 5.11 -9.37
N VAL A 92 -3.78 4.45 -8.31
CA VAL A 92 -5.22 4.29 -8.06
C VAL A 92 -5.92 5.64 -7.92
N ALA A 93 -5.35 6.55 -7.13
CA ALA A 93 -5.91 7.89 -6.95
C ALA A 93 -5.92 8.69 -8.27
N SER A 94 -4.81 8.62 -9.02
CA SER A 94 -4.65 9.31 -10.30
C SER A 94 -5.62 8.78 -11.37
N GLU A 95 -5.78 7.46 -11.48
CA GLU A 95 -6.71 6.83 -12.41
C GLU A 95 -8.16 7.22 -12.09
N ARG A 96 -8.52 7.25 -10.80
CA ARG A 96 -9.85 7.71 -10.34
C ARG A 96 -10.08 9.17 -10.73
N ALA A 97 -9.12 10.05 -10.48
CA ALA A 97 -9.21 11.47 -10.88
C ALA A 97 -9.34 11.62 -12.41
N PHE A 98 -8.53 10.89 -13.17
CA PHE A 98 -8.58 10.90 -14.64
C PHE A 98 -9.92 10.39 -15.19
N SER A 99 -10.50 9.37 -14.56
CA SER A 99 -11.82 8.84 -14.93
C SER A 99 -12.95 9.87 -14.74
N VAL A 100 -12.88 10.68 -13.67
CA VAL A 100 -13.82 11.78 -13.40
C VAL A 100 -13.62 12.92 -14.39
N PHE A 101 -12.36 13.21 -14.77
CA PHE A 101 -12.02 14.25 -15.73
C PHE A 101 -12.55 13.95 -17.14
N LYS A 102 -12.21 12.76 -17.66
CA LYS A 102 -12.58 12.36 -19.02
C LYS A 102 -14.07 12.07 -19.17
N GLY A 103 -14.74 11.69 -18.09
CA GLY A 103 -16.18 11.44 -18.06
C GLY A 103 -16.60 10.45 -19.14
N ILE A 104 -17.34 10.92 -20.14
CA ILE A 104 -17.89 10.11 -21.24
C ILE A 104 -16.79 9.61 -22.19
N SER A 105 -15.72 10.38 -22.36
CA SER A 105 -14.60 10.04 -23.25
C SER A 105 -13.61 9.04 -22.63
N PHE A 106 -13.90 8.53 -21.42
CA PHE A 106 -13.03 7.58 -20.74
C PHE A 106 -13.15 6.17 -21.34
N SER A 107 -12.07 5.71 -21.98
CA SER A 107 -11.99 4.36 -22.54
C SER A 107 -11.48 3.35 -21.50
N LYS A 108 -12.36 2.43 -21.09
CA LYS A 108 -12.03 1.34 -20.15
C LYS A 108 -10.96 0.39 -20.70
N SER A 109 -11.00 0.05 -21.98
CA SER A 109 -10.05 -0.91 -22.58
C SER A 109 -8.63 -0.34 -22.60
N LYS A 110 -8.47 0.93 -22.98
CA LYS A 110 -7.18 1.62 -22.99
C LYS A 110 -6.61 1.76 -21.57
N SER A 111 -7.46 2.13 -20.60
CA SER A 111 -7.10 2.18 -19.18
C SER A 111 -6.58 0.83 -18.67
N ARG A 112 -7.24 -0.27 -19.03
CA ARG A 112 -6.84 -1.63 -18.62
C ARG A 112 -5.44 -2.01 -19.13
N THR A 113 -5.18 -1.76 -20.41
CA THR A 113 -3.88 -2.06 -21.02
C THR A 113 -2.78 -1.18 -20.44
N MET A 114 -3.05 0.12 -20.27
CA MET A 114 -2.11 1.07 -19.69
C MET A 114 -1.75 0.69 -18.24
N ALA A 115 -2.72 0.23 -17.44
CA ALA A 115 -2.46 -0.17 -16.07
C ALA A 115 -1.44 -1.30 -15.93
N LYS A 116 -1.47 -2.29 -16.84
CA LYS A 116 -0.48 -3.38 -16.83
C LYS A 116 0.93 -2.86 -17.12
N TRP A 117 1.07 -1.97 -18.11
CA TRP A 117 2.33 -1.32 -18.45
C TRP A 117 2.86 -0.46 -17.30
N ILE A 118 1.99 0.33 -16.67
CA ILE A 118 2.36 1.17 -15.52
C ILE A 118 2.81 0.30 -14.33
N ILE A 119 2.10 -0.78 -14.00
CA ILE A 119 2.51 -1.69 -12.92
C ILE A 119 3.90 -2.26 -13.19
N SER A 120 4.14 -2.77 -14.40
CA SER A 120 5.46 -3.31 -14.78
C SER A 120 6.54 -2.24 -14.68
N SER A 121 6.26 -1.02 -15.15
CA SER A 121 7.19 0.10 -15.08
C SER A 121 7.50 0.51 -13.64
N VAL A 122 6.48 0.57 -12.76
CA VAL A 122 6.65 0.88 -11.33
C VAL A 122 7.57 -0.15 -10.68
N VAL A 123 7.36 -1.44 -10.92
CA VAL A 123 8.22 -2.49 -10.35
C VAL A 123 9.66 -2.33 -10.82
N ILE A 124 9.89 -2.18 -12.13
CA ILE A 124 11.25 -2.08 -12.70
C ILE A 124 11.97 -0.83 -12.18
N ILE A 125 11.32 0.34 -12.20
CA ILE A 125 11.92 1.60 -11.74
C ILE A 125 12.31 1.53 -10.26
N ASN A 126 11.44 0.96 -9.41
CA ASN A 126 11.73 0.84 -7.98
C ASN A 126 12.89 -0.14 -7.71
N ILE A 127 13.02 -1.22 -8.48
CA ILE A 127 14.17 -2.13 -8.39
C ILE A 127 15.47 -1.38 -8.76
N ILE A 128 15.47 -0.65 -9.87
CA ILE A 128 16.64 0.11 -10.34
C ILE A 128 17.06 1.15 -9.30
N LEU A 129 16.11 1.93 -8.76
CA LEU A 129 16.40 2.98 -7.79
C LEU A 129 16.92 2.43 -6.46
N LEU A 130 16.45 1.24 -6.04
CA LEU A 130 16.91 0.58 -4.81
C LEU A 130 18.27 -0.11 -4.97
N CYS A 131 18.67 -0.44 -6.21
CA CYS A 131 19.87 -1.22 -6.50
C CYS A 131 21.15 -0.65 -5.83
N PRO A 132 21.45 0.67 -5.91
CA PRO A 132 22.63 1.22 -5.24
C PRO A 132 22.60 0.99 -3.72
N GLN A 133 21.44 1.11 -3.08
CA GLN A 133 21.33 0.89 -1.64
C GLN A 133 21.65 -0.55 -1.23
N ILE A 134 21.33 -1.54 -2.08
CA ILE A 134 21.62 -2.96 -1.81
C ILE A 134 23.13 -3.21 -1.81
N PHE A 135 23.87 -2.60 -2.74
CA PHE A 135 25.32 -2.79 -2.84
C PHE A 135 26.13 -2.22 -1.66
N TYR A 136 25.60 -1.19 -0.97
CA TYR A 136 26.29 -0.55 0.16
C TYR A 136 25.76 -1.02 1.53
N LEU A 137 24.94 -2.07 1.56
CA LEU A 137 24.40 -2.62 2.79
C LEU A 137 25.45 -3.48 3.50
N ASN A 138 25.67 -3.23 4.78
CA ASN A 138 26.64 -3.95 5.58
C ASN A 138 26.14 -4.19 7.02
N LEU A 139 26.68 -5.23 7.65
CA LEU A 139 26.54 -5.45 9.08
C LEU A 139 27.62 -4.65 9.82
N PHE A 140 27.21 -3.89 10.83
CA PHE A 140 28.10 -3.11 11.68
C PHE A 140 27.97 -3.58 13.13
N ASP A 141 29.08 -4.05 13.70
CA ASP A 141 29.13 -4.51 15.08
C ASP A 141 29.47 -3.34 16.01
N ASP A 142 28.49 -2.90 16.79
CA ASP A 142 28.68 -1.92 17.86
C ASP A 142 29.20 -2.62 19.11
N LEU A 143 30.51 -2.53 19.32
CA LEU A 143 31.21 -3.11 20.47
C LEU A 143 30.82 -2.45 21.80
N LYS A 144 30.24 -1.24 21.80
CA LYS A 144 29.85 -0.55 23.04
C LYS A 144 28.50 -1.01 23.56
N GLU A 145 27.56 -1.32 22.67
CA GLU A 145 26.24 -1.83 23.02
C GLU A 145 26.11 -3.36 22.85
N GLU A 146 27.18 -4.04 22.43
CA GLU A 146 27.19 -5.48 22.10
C GLU A 146 26.09 -5.88 21.10
N ARG A 147 25.88 -5.02 20.09
CA ARG A 147 24.78 -5.14 19.11
C ARG A 147 25.28 -5.04 17.68
N THR A 148 24.80 -5.94 16.82
CA THR A 148 25.03 -5.87 15.38
C THR A 148 23.87 -5.14 14.70
N TRP A 149 24.18 -4.09 13.96
CA TRP A 149 23.23 -3.30 13.19
C TRP A 149 23.33 -3.61 11.69
N CYS A 150 22.20 -3.58 10.99
CA CYS A 150 22.20 -3.50 9.53
C CYS A 150 22.25 -2.02 9.15
N VAL A 151 23.37 -1.56 8.59
CA VAL A 151 23.59 -0.16 8.24
C VAL A 151 23.95 -0.05 6.78
N VAL A 152 23.57 1.08 6.17
CA VAL A 152 24.05 1.42 4.84
C VAL A 152 25.23 2.36 5.00
N LEU A 153 26.41 1.94 4.55
CA LEU A 153 27.63 2.73 4.64
C LEU A 153 27.75 3.58 3.37
N TYR A 154 27.23 4.80 3.43
CA TYR A 154 27.26 5.73 2.30
C TYR A 154 28.57 6.53 2.23
N SER A 155 29.09 6.76 1.02
CA SER A 155 29.96 7.91 0.76
C SER A 155 29.14 9.22 0.81
N SER A 156 29.79 10.39 0.93
CA SER A 156 29.06 11.67 1.09
C SER A 156 28.05 11.93 -0.06
N LEU A 157 28.42 11.59 -1.30
CA LEU A 157 27.55 11.67 -2.49
C LEU A 157 26.36 10.70 -2.40
N LEU A 158 26.56 9.49 -1.89
CA LEU A 158 25.52 8.48 -1.75
C LEU A 158 24.53 8.81 -0.62
N ASN A 159 24.95 9.58 0.38
CA ASN A 159 24.07 10.02 1.46
C ASN A 159 22.96 10.94 0.93
N THR A 160 23.34 11.93 0.10
CA THR A 160 22.38 12.83 -0.58
C THR A 160 21.42 12.05 -1.49
N TYR A 161 21.94 11.05 -2.21
CA TYR A 161 21.12 10.17 -3.06
C TYR A 161 20.08 9.38 -2.24
N SER A 162 20.50 8.77 -1.13
CA SER A 162 19.62 7.98 -0.28
C SER A 162 18.48 8.80 0.33
N SER A 163 18.81 9.97 0.90
CA SER A 163 17.79 10.90 1.41
C SER A 163 16.82 11.33 0.31
N SER A 164 17.33 11.61 -0.89
CA SER A 164 16.52 11.99 -2.05
C SER A 164 15.56 10.89 -2.50
N ILE A 165 15.99 9.62 -2.51
CA ILE A 165 15.09 8.49 -2.83
C ILE A 165 14.00 8.34 -1.80
N VAL A 166 14.36 8.35 -0.51
CA VAL A 166 13.38 8.19 0.56
C VAL A 166 12.33 9.31 0.47
N PHE A 167 12.79 10.54 0.21
CA PHE A 167 11.91 11.66 -0.04
C PHE A 167 11.03 11.43 -1.27
N PHE A 168 11.60 11.04 -2.41
CA PHE A 168 10.87 10.82 -3.66
C PHE A 168 9.78 9.74 -3.53
N HIS A 169 10.11 8.57 -2.97
CA HIS A 169 9.17 7.46 -2.81
C HIS A 169 8.12 7.68 -1.73
N PHE A 170 8.31 8.69 -0.90
CA PHE A 170 7.31 9.13 0.05
C PHE A 170 6.45 10.28 -0.53
N PHE A 171 7.08 11.39 -0.91
CA PHE A 171 6.40 12.63 -1.31
C PHE A 171 5.69 12.51 -2.66
N ALA A 172 6.26 11.82 -3.65
CA ALA A 172 5.60 11.75 -4.95
C ALA A 172 4.25 11.00 -4.87
N PRO A 173 4.15 9.80 -4.26
CA PRO A 173 2.85 9.17 -4.03
C PRO A 173 1.89 9.98 -3.16
N PHE A 174 2.41 10.67 -2.14
CA PHE A 174 1.61 11.56 -1.29
C PHE A 174 0.98 12.70 -2.11
N LEU A 175 1.79 13.40 -2.92
CA LEU A 175 1.32 14.49 -3.78
C LEU A 175 0.31 13.99 -4.82
N LEU A 176 0.53 12.81 -5.41
CA LEU A 176 -0.44 12.20 -6.32
C LEU A 176 -1.79 11.97 -5.63
N ASN A 177 -1.80 11.44 -4.40
CA ASN A 177 -3.03 11.25 -3.63
C ASN A 177 -3.71 12.59 -3.29
N LEU A 178 -2.94 13.58 -2.82
CA LEU A 178 -3.44 14.90 -2.45
C LEU A 178 -4.05 15.65 -3.65
N PHE A 179 -3.29 15.76 -4.75
CA PHE A 179 -3.76 16.45 -5.96
C PHE A 179 -4.92 15.71 -6.61
N SER A 180 -4.91 14.37 -6.62
CA SER A 180 -6.07 13.60 -7.11
C SER A 180 -7.34 13.88 -6.30
N ALA A 181 -7.23 13.98 -4.98
CA ALA A 181 -8.37 14.31 -4.12
C ALA A 181 -8.90 15.73 -4.41
N ILE A 182 -8.01 16.73 -4.48
CA ILE A 182 -8.36 18.11 -4.84
C ILE A 182 -9.03 18.16 -6.22
N PHE A 183 -8.46 17.46 -7.20
CA PHE A 183 -8.98 17.42 -8.56
C PHE A 183 -10.39 16.82 -8.62
N ILE A 184 -10.64 15.73 -7.89
CA ILE A 184 -11.97 15.12 -7.80
C ILE A 184 -12.98 16.10 -7.17
N ILE A 185 -12.60 16.84 -6.13
CA ILE A 185 -13.47 17.86 -5.49
C ILE A 185 -13.84 18.96 -6.50
N ILE A 186 -12.85 19.53 -7.18
CA ILE A 186 -13.06 20.60 -8.17
C ILE A 186 -13.89 20.09 -9.35
N GLY A 187 -13.54 18.92 -9.90
CA GLY A 187 -14.27 18.29 -11.01
C GLY A 187 -15.73 18.04 -10.66
N THR A 188 -15.99 17.53 -9.45
CA THR A 188 -17.34 17.29 -8.93
C THR A 188 -18.12 18.60 -8.77
N ALA A 189 -17.48 19.66 -8.25
CA ALA A 189 -18.11 20.97 -8.06
C ALA A 189 -18.44 21.65 -9.40
N ARG A 190 -17.51 21.65 -10.36
CA ARG A 190 -17.71 22.18 -11.72
C ARG A 190 -18.83 21.43 -12.45
N GLN A 191 -18.86 20.11 -12.33
CA GLN A 191 -19.91 19.29 -12.93
C GLN A 191 -21.29 19.60 -12.33
N ARG A 192 -21.40 19.82 -11.01
CA ARG A 192 -22.67 20.25 -10.40
C ARG A 192 -23.16 21.61 -10.89
N PHE A 193 -22.23 22.53 -11.16
CA PHE A 193 -22.56 23.85 -11.71
C PHE A 193 -23.06 23.74 -13.16
N LEU A 194 -22.38 22.99 -14.03
CA LEU A 194 -22.77 22.78 -15.43
C LEU A 194 -24.09 21.99 -15.59
N MET A 195 -24.37 21.04 -14.69
CA MET A 195 -25.62 20.25 -14.70
C MET A 195 -26.88 21.05 -14.34
N LYS A 196 -26.76 22.29 -13.87
CA LYS A 196 -27.91 23.16 -13.65
C LYS A 196 -28.54 23.63 -14.98
N THR A 197 -27.87 23.40 -16.11
CA THR A 197 -28.22 23.98 -17.41
C THR A 197 -28.71 22.98 -18.48
N GLU A 198 -28.47 21.66 -18.36
CA GLU A 198 -28.87 20.67 -19.38
C GLU A 198 -29.51 19.39 -18.81
N HIS A 199 -30.80 19.18 -19.09
CA HIS A 199 -31.65 18.24 -18.36
C HIS A 199 -31.72 16.79 -18.90
N ARG A 200 -31.03 16.42 -19.99
CA ARG A 200 -31.22 15.08 -20.64
C ARG A 200 -30.02 14.13 -20.57
N PHE A 201 -28.79 14.63 -20.54
CA PHE A 201 -27.57 13.80 -20.35
C PHE A 201 -27.24 13.57 -18.86
N THR A 202 -27.96 14.26 -17.98
CA THR A 202 -27.71 14.43 -16.55
C THR A 202 -28.03 13.22 -15.68
N ASN A 203 -29.05 12.42 -16.00
CA ASN A 203 -29.52 11.36 -15.09
C ASN A 203 -28.53 10.20 -14.95
N HIS A 204 -27.79 9.84 -16.01
CA HIS A 204 -26.81 8.76 -15.93
C HIS A 204 -25.51 9.19 -15.22
N PHE A 205 -25.14 10.47 -15.34
CA PHE A 205 -23.88 10.99 -14.80
C PHE A 205 -24.00 11.47 -13.35
N LYS A 206 -25.13 12.08 -12.96
CA LYS A 206 -25.43 12.51 -11.58
C LYS A 206 -25.54 11.30 -10.62
N SER A 207 -25.98 10.16 -11.14
CA SER A 207 -25.94 8.85 -10.48
C SER A 207 -24.51 8.39 -10.17
N LYS A 208 -23.60 8.43 -11.15
CA LYS A 208 -22.16 8.12 -10.95
C LYS A 208 -21.49 9.08 -9.97
N LEU A 209 -21.83 10.37 -10.00
CA LEU A 209 -21.23 11.40 -9.13
C LEU A 209 -21.66 11.29 -7.66
N LYS A 210 -22.93 10.96 -7.38
CA LYS A 210 -23.41 10.69 -6.01
C LYS A 210 -22.80 9.39 -5.47
N GLN A 211 -22.47 8.46 -6.36
CA GLN A 211 -21.61 7.32 -6.07
C GLN A 211 -20.21 7.79 -5.63
N HIS A 212 -19.58 8.77 -6.29
CA HIS A 212 -18.17 9.14 -6.11
C HIS A 212 -17.71 9.81 -4.79
N LYS A 213 -18.57 9.99 -3.76
CA LYS A 213 -18.13 10.42 -2.41
C LYS A 213 -17.04 9.49 -1.85
N HIS A 214 -17.09 8.21 -2.19
CA HIS A 214 -16.10 7.23 -1.78
C HIS A 214 -14.75 7.33 -2.47
N LEU A 215 -14.66 8.00 -3.63
CA LEU A 215 -13.40 8.17 -4.34
C LEU A 215 -12.42 9.05 -3.56
N LEU A 216 -12.93 9.93 -2.70
CA LEU A 216 -12.16 10.84 -1.83
C LEU A 216 -11.75 10.17 -0.51
N ILE A 217 -12.50 9.16 -0.05
CA ILE A 217 -12.25 8.51 1.24
C ILE A 217 -10.89 7.78 1.23
N SER A 218 -10.58 7.01 0.18
CA SER A 218 -9.31 6.27 0.12
C SER A 218 -8.09 7.20 0.13
N PRO A 219 -7.98 8.24 -0.74
CA PRO A 219 -6.85 9.17 -0.70
C PRO A 219 -6.72 9.93 0.63
N ILE A 220 -7.83 10.34 1.25
CA ILE A 220 -7.80 11.03 2.54
C ILE A 220 -7.28 10.11 3.65
N ILE A 221 -7.76 8.86 3.71
CA ILE A 221 -7.27 7.89 4.69
C ILE A 221 -5.77 7.64 4.49
N LEU A 222 -5.30 7.52 3.24
CA LEU A 222 -3.88 7.33 2.95
C LEU A 222 -3.02 8.54 3.35
N VAL A 223 -3.50 9.77 3.13
CA VAL A 223 -2.84 10.99 3.61
C VAL A 223 -2.74 10.97 5.14
N ILE A 224 -3.83 10.65 5.84
CA ILE A 224 -3.85 10.57 7.31
C ILE A 224 -2.89 9.50 7.83
N LEU A 225 -2.85 8.32 7.21
CA LEU A 225 -1.97 7.22 7.63
C LEU A 225 -0.50 7.48 7.34
N SER A 226 -0.18 8.30 6.33
CA SER A 226 1.20 8.58 5.91
C SER A 226 1.81 9.80 6.61
N LEU A 227 1.00 10.76 7.06
CA LEU A 227 1.45 11.98 7.78
C LEU A 227 2.27 11.73 9.06
N PRO A 228 1.90 10.80 9.96
CA PRO A 228 2.68 10.53 11.17
C PRO A 228 4.12 10.12 10.86
N ARG A 229 4.31 9.34 9.79
CA ARG A 229 5.64 8.89 9.35
C ARG A 229 6.50 10.06 8.85
N LEU A 230 5.90 11.03 8.14
CA LEU A 230 6.61 12.25 7.72
C LEU A 230 7.11 13.04 8.90
N ILE A 231 6.21 13.28 9.86
CA ILE A 231 6.51 14.10 11.02
C ILE A 231 7.66 13.45 11.79
N ILE A 232 7.56 12.15 12.10
CA ILE A 232 8.60 11.40 12.82
C ILE A 232 9.94 11.40 12.06
N SER A 233 9.91 11.14 10.75
CA SER A 233 11.14 11.11 9.94
C SER A 233 11.83 12.47 9.82
N TYR A 234 11.10 13.58 9.95
CA TYR A 234 11.61 14.94 9.79
C TYR A 234 11.99 15.59 11.12
N THR A 235 11.20 15.38 12.18
CA THR A 235 11.41 16.03 13.49
C THR A 235 12.48 15.34 14.32
N LEU A 236 12.65 14.01 14.17
CA LEU A 236 13.60 13.25 14.96
C LEU A 236 14.88 12.97 14.14
N ASN A 237 15.62 14.04 13.85
CA ASN A 237 17.01 13.94 13.41
C ASN A 237 17.83 13.22 14.50
N CYS A 238 18.02 11.90 14.41
CA CYS A 238 19.02 11.02 15.05
C CYS A 238 19.73 11.47 16.36
N LYS A 239 19.10 12.27 17.23
CA LYS A 239 19.64 12.72 18.52
C LYS A 239 18.80 12.10 19.61
N LYS A 240 19.44 11.20 20.35
CA LYS A 240 18.94 10.38 21.47
C LYS A 240 17.77 9.45 21.11
N SER A 241 18.15 8.33 20.50
CA SER A 241 17.31 7.19 20.10
C SER A 241 16.58 6.50 21.26
N SER A 242 17.11 6.54 22.49
CA SER A 242 16.54 5.79 23.62
C SER A 242 15.29 6.43 24.22
N GLU A 243 15.24 7.77 24.34
CA GLU A 243 14.13 8.49 24.98
C GLU A 243 12.84 8.42 24.15
N TYR A 244 12.93 8.28 22.83
CA TYR A 244 11.80 8.25 21.90
C TYR A 244 11.53 6.87 21.27
N PHE A 245 12.14 5.80 21.79
CA PHE A 245 12.05 4.45 21.24
C PHE A 245 10.61 4.00 20.93
N TRP A 246 9.69 4.17 21.87
CA TRP A 246 8.28 3.79 21.72
C TRP A 246 7.57 4.55 20.60
N LEU A 247 7.91 5.82 20.41
CA LEU A 247 7.32 6.67 19.38
C LEU A 247 7.83 6.28 17.98
N PHE A 248 9.12 5.94 17.86
CA PHE A 248 9.68 5.34 16.64
C PHE A 248 9.04 4.00 16.31
N LEU A 249 8.89 3.13 17.31
CA LEU A 249 8.26 1.83 17.14
C LEU A 249 6.80 1.98 16.67
N PHE A 250 6.05 2.90 17.27
CA PHE A 250 4.69 3.20 16.88
C PHE A 250 4.60 3.76 15.45
N GLY A 251 5.45 4.73 15.10
CA GLY A 251 5.53 5.27 13.74
C GLY A 251 5.89 4.21 12.71
N TYR A 252 6.77 3.28 13.08
CA TYR A 252 7.13 2.13 12.24
C TYR A 252 5.90 1.24 11.99
N PHE A 253 5.15 0.85 13.02
CA PHE A 253 3.92 0.06 12.84
C PHE A 253 2.84 0.80 12.03
N ILE A 254 2.65 2.10 12.26
CA ILE A 254 1.72 2.93 11.48
C ILE A 254 2.06 2.90 9.99
N SER A 255 3.35 2.89 9.64
CA SER A 255 3.77 2.89 8.23
C SER A 255 3.30 1.66 7.43
N PHE A 256 2.95 0.56 8.11
CA PHE A 256 2.40 -0.66 7.50
C PHE A 256 0.86 -0.72 7.54
N MET A 257 0.20 0.22 8.23
CA MET A 257 -1.26 0.24 8.35
C MET A 257 -2.00 0.34 7.00
N PRO A 258 -1.55 1.13 6.01
CA PRO A 258 -2.18 1.16 4.69
C PRO A 258 -2.29 -0.24 4.05
N SER A 259 -1.23 -1.04 4.13
CA SER A 259 -1.19 -2.39 3.56
C SER A 259 -2.01 -3.39 4.39
N VAL A 260 -2.03 -3.28 5.72
CA VAL A 260 -2.86 -4.12 6.61
C VAL A 260 -4.36 -3.85 6.45
N LEU A 261 -4.72 -2.59 6.22
CA LEU A 261 -6.10 -2.12 6.17
C LEU A 261 -6.61 -1.92 4.74
N MET A 262 -5.96 -2.52 3.74
CA MET A 262 -6.26 -2.27 2.32
C MET A 262 -7.75 -2.48 1.98
N CYS A 263 -8.37 -3.54 2.51
CA CYS A 263 -9.81 -3.78 2.35
C CYS A 263 -10.66 -2.62 2.90
N PHE A 264 -10.32 -2.10 4.08
CA PHE A 264 -11.01 -0.95 4.68
C PHE A 264 -10.79 0.34 3.88
N VAL A 265 -9.59 0.54 3.34
CA VAL A 265 -9.23 1.75 2.59
C VAL A 265 -9.90 1.78 1.21
N PHE A 266 -9.98 0.64 0.51
CA PHE A 266 -10.38 0.62 -0.90
C PHE A 266 -11.68 -0.14 -1.19
N VAL A 267 -12.01 -1.19 -0.44
CA VAL A 267 -13.23 -1.99 -0.67
C VAL A 267 -14.44 -1.35 -0.01
N LEU A 268 -14.37 -1.06 1.30
CA LEU A 268 -15.52 -0.55 2.05
C LEU A 268 -16.10 0.76 1.51
N PRO A 269 -15.28 1.73 1.07
CA PRO A 269 -15.82 2.96 0.52
C PRO A 269 -16.50 2.70 -0.84
N SER A 270 -15.97 1.78 -1.66
CA SER A 270 -16.44 1.57 -3.03
C SER A 270 -17.74 0.78 -3.10
N VAL A 271 -18.76 1.38 -3.72
CA VAL A 271 -20.06 0.70 -3.95
C VAL A 271 -19.89 -0.56 -4.81
N THR A 272 -19.02 -0.50 -5.83
CA THR A 272 -18.76 -1.63 -6.73
C THR A 272 -18.08 -2.77 -5.97
N TYR A 273 -17.02 -2.47 -5.22
CA TYR A 273 -16.26 -3.51 -4.51
C TYR A 273 -16.99 -4.04 -3.28
N LYS A 274 -17.83 -3.23 -2.63
CA LYS A 274 -18.69 -3.67 -1.52
C LYS A 274 -19.73 -4.71 -1.97
N LYS A 275 -20.28 -4.58 -3.18
CA LYS A 275 -21.18 -5.60 -3.75
C LYS A 275 -20.45 -6.92 -3.98
N GLU A 276 -19.25 -6.86 -4.56
CA GLU A 276 -18.42 -8.05 -4.75
C GLU A 276 -18.00 -8.67 -3.41
N PHE A 277 -17.69 -7.86 -2.41
CA PHE A 277 -17.39 -8.32 -1.05
C PHE A 277 -18.56 -9.11 -0.44
N GLN A 278 -19.79 -8.61 -0.55
CA GLN A 278 -20.98 -9.31 -0.08
C GLN A 278 -21.16 -10.66 -0.79
N GLN A 279 -20.94 -10.72 -2.10
CA GLN A 279 -21.02 -11.97 -2.85
C GLN A 279 -19.94 -12.98 -2.44
N VAL A 280 -18.71 -12.52 -2.19
CA VAL A 280 -17.62 -13.38 -1.68
C VAL A 280 -17.98 -13.92 -0.30
N LEU A 281 -18.50 -13.09 0.61
CA LEU A 281 -18.93 -13.51 1.93
C LEU A 281 -20.04 -14.56 1.88
N LEU A 282 -21.06 -14.35 1.03
CA LEU A 282 -22.14 -15.33 0.83
C LEU A 282 -21.62 -16.67 0.30
N CYS A 283 -20.69 -16.65 -0.66
CA CYS A 283 -20.06 -17.86 -1.18
C CYS A 283 -19.25 -18.61 -0.11
N ILE A 284 -18.50 -17.89 0.72
CA ILE A 284 -17.77 -18.46 1.86
C ILE A 284 -18.76 -19.09 2.85
N GLN A 285 -19.83 -18.39 3.22
CA GLN A 285 -20.86 -18.91 4.13
C GLN A 285 -21.53 -20.18 3.58
N GLN A 286 -21.86 -20.21 2.29
CA GLN A 286 -22.41 -21.40 1.63
C GLN A 286 -21.41 -22.57 1.66
N HIS A 287 -20.14 -22.33 1.37
CA HIS A 287 -19.10 -23.36 1.42
C HIS A 287 -18.89 -23.91 2.84
N PHE A 288 -18.92 -23.06 3.87
CA PHE A 288 -18.85 -23.50 5.27
C PHE A 288 -20.10 -24.29 5.69
N SER A 289 -21.29 -23.91 5.22
CA SER A 289 -22.51 -24.66 5.49
C SER A 289 -22.50 -26.06 4.87
N LEU A 290 -21.95 -26.21 3.66
CA LEU A 290 -21.78 -27.50 2.99
C LEU A 290 -20.76 -28.39 3.71
N ILE A 291 -19.62 -27.84 4.16
CA ILE A 291 -18.64 -28.58 4.96
C ILE A 291 -19.26 -29.05 6.28
N LYS A 292 -20.05 -28.19 6.95
CA LYS A 292 -20.73 -28.54 8.20
C LYS A 292 -21.74 -29.67 7.99
N ILE A 293 -22.48 -29.66 6.89
CA ILE A 293 -23.40 -30.76 6.53
C ILE A 293 -22.64 -32.06 6.25
N TYR A 294 -21.48 -31.99 5.59
CA TYR A 294 -20.64 -33.16 5.30
C TYR A 294 -20.05 -33.77 6.59
N PHE A 295 -19.62 -32.93 7.54
CA PHE A 295 -19.09 -33.38 8.84
C PHE A 295 -20.14 -33.90 9.83
N ILE A 296 -21.42 -33.51 9.68
CA ILE A 296 -22.52 -34.02 10.50
C ILE A 296 -23.03 -35.39 9.97
N ARG A 297 -22.65 -35.76 8.73
CA ARG A 297 -23.08 -36.99 8.06
C ARG A 297 -22.06 -38.14 8.14
N GLN A 298 -20.90 -37.90 8.74
CA GLN A 298 -19.91 -38.89 9.17
C GLN A 298 -20.09 -39.17 10.66
#